data_AF-A0A916HWC3-F1
#
_entry.id   AF-A0A916HWC3-F1
#
_cell.length_a   1.000
_cell.length_b   1.000
_cell.length_c   1.000
_cell.angle_alpha   90.00
_cell.angle_beta   90.00
_cell.angle_gamma   90.00
#
_symmetry.space_group_name_H-M   'P 1'
#
loop_
_entity.id
_entity.type
_entity.pdbx_description
1 polymer ?
#
loop_
_entity_poly.entity_id
_entity_poly.type
_entity_poly.pdbx_seq_one_letter_code
_entity_poly.pdbx_strand_id
1 'polypeptide(L)'
;MGFGKHLVRYGVIAGLVGGTAALIAGPDRLGALFSQTQGSINAMIDEHIDDPVALRAQMRKLGAEYPERIAAVQRDLSELHSQSAQLRQESEVSDRVVSLASADLDQIRGLIGRAETARTASASVGDAAIVRVVFNEEPMDIDGAYTKARNIQQVQDAYAQRAVDIQRDLGYLDQQEQRLTQLLGQLQQEHTDFQAQLWQMDRQVDTIARNERLISMMEKRQRTLDENSRYHANSMGDLSSRFADIRSKQEARLETLSTSTNINTYEQRAKVQIDATRTWNNGVQRVIAPKPNVIEITPNDVEPEQAKPASKPIAMVR
;
A
#
# COMPACT_ATOMS: atom_id res chain seq x y z
N MET A 1 24.08 -45.75 -19.71
CA MET A 1 23.95 -44.53 -20.54
C MET A 1 23.60 -43.35 -19.63
N GLY A 2 24.51 -42.38 -19.46
CA GLY A 2 24.20 -40.95 -19.36
C GLY A 2 23.35 -40.36 -18.22
N PHE A 3 23.58 -40.67 -16.94
CA PHE A 3 22.93 -39.95 -15.81
C PHE A 3 23.57 -38.57 -15.47
N GLY A 4 24.62 -38.14 -16.19
CA GLY A 4 25.35 -36.90 -15.93
C GLY A 4 24.92 -35.67 -16.75
N LYS A 5 23.75 -35.68 -17.42
CA LYS A 5 23.34 -34.60 -18.35
C LYS A 5 22.19 -33.70 -17.91
N HIS A 6 21.64 -33.86 -16.70
CA HIS A 6 20.51 -33.02 -16.24
C HIS A 6 20.89 -31.90 -15.27
N LEU A 7 22.18 -31.70 -14.97
CA LEU A 7 22.62 -30.63 -14.05
C LEU A 7 23.03 -29.31 -14.73
N VAL A 8 22.87 -29.18 -16.05
CA VAL A 8 23.29 -27.98 -16.79
C VAL A 8 22.21 -27.60 -17.81
N ARG A 9 21.20 -26.84 -17.38
CA ARG A 9 20.36 -25.97 -18.22
C ARG A 9 19.57 -25.00 -17.34
N TYR A 10 20.29 -24.11 -16.66
CA TYR A 10 19.72 -22.87 -16.10
C TYR A 10 20.29 -21.69 -16.90
N GLY A 11 19.57 -21.36 -17.95
CA GLY A 11 19.72 -20.21 -18.85
C GLY A 11 18.52 -20.28 -19.80
N VAL A 12 17.80 -19.22 -20.13
CA VAL A 12 18.11 -17.79 -20.25
C VAL A 12 16.77 -17.07 -20.31
N ILE A 13 16.58 -15.95 -19.62
CA ILE A 13 15.87 -14.82 -20.23
C ILE A 13 16.69 -13.56 -19.96
N ALA A 14 17.33 -13.10 -21.04
CA ALA A 14 17.96 -11.80 -21.16
C ALA A 14 17.14 -10.97 -22.14
N GLY A 15 16.96 -9.69 -21.80
CA GLY A 15 16.93 -8.60 -22.77
C GLY A 15 15.62 -8.34 -23.51
N LEU A 16 14.74 -7.55 -22.88
CA LEU A 16 13.72 -6.68 -23.48
C LEU A 16 13.18 -5.90 -22.26
N VAL A 17 13.56 -4.67 -21.92
CA VAL A 17 13.80 -3.44 -22.69
C VAL A 17 14.74 -2.57 -21.82
N GLY A 18 15.65 -1.80 -22.44
CA GLY A 18 16.28 -0.65 -21.76
C GLY A 18 17.39 -0.91 -20.72
N GLY A 19 18.50 -1.54 -21.12
CA GLY A 19 19.81 -1.27 -20.50
C GLY A 19 20.17 -2.00 -19.20
N THR A 20 20.51 -3.29 -19.29
CA THR A 20 21.78 -3.89 -18.82
C THR A 20 21.65 -5.42 -18.90
N ALA A 21 22.62 -6.05 -19.56
CA ALA A 21 22.73 -7.49 -19.62
C ALA A 21 23.24 -8.02 -18.27
N ALA A 22 22.43 -8.82 -17.58
CA ALA A 22 22.90 -9.60 -16.44
C ALA A 22 22.51 -11.06 -16.64
N LEU A 23 23.46 -11.80 -17.20
CA LEU A 23 23.55 -13.25 -17.11
C LEU A 23 23.60 -13.68 -15.63
N ILE A 24 22.86 -14.74 -15.31
CA ILE A 24 23.17 -15.78 -14.31
C ILE A 24 24.02 -15.29 -13.12
N ALA A 25 23.41 -14.90 -12.00
CA ALA A 25 24.13 -14.80 -10.73
C ALA A 25 23.20 -14.84 -9.52
N GLY A 26 23.62 -15.57 -8.48
CA GLY A 26 22.88 -15.85 -7.26
C GLY A 26 22.62 -14.65 -6.31
N PRO A 27 22.42 -14.93 -5.00
CA PRO A 27 21.57 -14.17 -4.08
C PRO A 27 21.97 -12.71 -3.81
N ASP A 28 23.22 -12.31 -4.07
CA ASP A 28 23.72 -10.96 -3.72
C ASP A 28 23.41 -9.87 -4.77
N ARG A 29 22.86 -10.20 -5.95
CA ARG A 29 22.70 -9.22 -7.05
C ARG A 29 21.26 -8.80 -7.35
N LEU A 30 20.25 -9.44 -6.76
CA LEU A 30 18.88 -8.93 -6.81
C LEU A 30 18.77 -7.58 -6.11
N GLY A 31 19.45 -7.39 -4.96
CA GLY A 31 19.49 -6.09 -4.27
C GLY A 31 20.15 -4.96 -5.07
N ALA A 32 21.05 -5.27 -6.00
CA ALA A 32 21.75 -4.28 -6.83
C ALA A 32 20.88 -3.77 -8.00
N LEU A 33 19.95 -4.57 -8.50
CA LEU A 33 18.95 -4.13 -9.49
C LEU A 33 17.86 -3.26 -8.83
N PHE A 34 17.54 -3.50 -7.56
CA PHE A 34 16.55 -2.76 -6.78
C PHE A 34 17.00 -1.34 -6.39
N SER A 35 18.27 -1.12 -6.09
CA SER A 35 18.78 0.23 -5.75
C SER A 35 19.02 1.10 -6.99
N GLN A 36 19.22 0.49 -8.15
CA GLN A 36 19.52 1.21 -9.38
C GLN A 36 18.29 1.90 -9.99
N THR A 37 17.08 1.34 -9.83
CA THR A 37 15.83 2.02 -10.22
C THR A 37 15.53 3.21 -9.33
N GLN A 38 15.70 3.09 -8.01
CA GLN A 38 15.49 4.21 -7.08
C GLN A 38 16.52 5.33 -7.30
N GLY A 39 17.78 4.97 -7.58
CA GLY A 39 18.84 5.93 -7.95
C GLY A 39 18.62 6.57 -9.32
N SER A 40 18.13 5.81 -10.32
CA SER A 40 17.81 6.35 -11.65
C SER A 40 16.58 7.27 -11.61
N ILE A 41 15.60 6.97 -10.76
CA ILE A 41 14.45 7.85 -10.54
C ILE A 41 14.91 9.16 -9.90
N ASN A 42 15.73 9.11 -8.84
CA ASN A 42 16.24 10.32 -8.19
C ASN A 42 17.17 11.14 -9.10
N ALA A 43 18.04 10.51 -9.88
CA ALA A 43 18.93 11.18 -10.82
C ALA A 43 18.16 11.80 -12.01
N MET A 44 17.10 11.15 -12.51
CA MET A 44 16.24 11.72 -13.55
C MET A 44 15.32 12.84 -13.05
N ILE A 45 14.88 12.77 -11.78
CA ILE A 45 14.16 13.87 -11.14
C ILE A 45 15.05 15.12 -11.10
N ASP A 46 16.35 14.98 -10.80
CA ASP A 46 17.28 16.11 -10.78
C ASP A 46 17.65 16.66 -12.17
N GLU A 47 17.62 15.84 -13.24
CA GLU A 47 18.07 16.26 -14.57
C GLU A 47 17.00 17.00 -15.40
N HIS A 48 15.70 16.89 -15.08
CA HIS A 48 14.60 17.43 -15.91
C HIS A 48 13.44 18.07 -15.12
N ILE A 49 13.75 18.76 -14.01
CA ILE A 49 12.78 19.52 -13.20
C ILE A 49 11.91 20.50 -14.04
N ASP A 50 12.39 20.91 -15.22
CA ASP A 50 11.75 21.93 -16.06
C ASP A 50 10.63 21.44 -17.01
N ASP A 51 10.46 20.13 -17.26
CA ASP A 51 9.36 19.60 -18.10
C ASP A 51 8.59 18.42 -17.46
N PRO A 52 7.44 18.68 -16.80
CA PRO A 52 6.63 17.65 -16.17
C PRO A 52 5.97 16.67 -17.15
N VAL A 53 5.86 17.03 -18.44
CA VAL A 53 5.25 16.17 -19.48
C VAL A 53 6.24 15.11 -19.96
N ALA A 54 7.52 15.47 -20.10
CA ALA A 54 8.59 14.53 -20.46
C ALA A 54 8.78 13.45 -19.37
N LEU A 55 8.77 13.85 -18.11
CA LEU A 55 8.89 12.94 -16.96
C LEU A 55 7.70 11.95 -16.90
N ARG A 56 6.48 12.40 -17.24
CA ARG A 56 5.31 11.52 -17.36
C ARG A 56 5.46 10.45 -18.45
N ALA A 57 5.98 10.82 -19.62
CA ALA A 57 6.17 9.89 -20.73
C ALA A 57 7.20 8.81 -20.39
N GLN A 58 8.29 9.19 -19.73
CA GLN A 58 9.34 8.27 -19.29
C GLN A 58 8.85 7.33 -18.17
N MET A 59 8.11 7.85 -17.19
CA MET A 59 7.52 7.02 -16.14
C MET A 59 6.47 6.05 -16.69
N ARG A 60 5.65 6.44 -17.67
CA ARG A 60 4.75 5.48 -18.36
C ARG A 60 5.52 4.36 -19.05
N LYS A 61 6.67 4.68 -19.66
CA LYS A 61 7.53 3.68 -20.31
C LYS A 61 8.11 2.70 -19.29
N LEU A 62 8.57 3.19 -18.14
CA LEU A 62 9.05 2.35 -17.04
C LEU A 62 7.91 1.46 -16.46
N GLY A 63 6.72 2.05 -16.31
CA GLY A 63 5.52 1.34 -15.85
C GLY A 63 5.09 0.19 -16.76
N ALA A 64 5.34 0.30 -18.07
CA ALA A 64 4.98 -0.73 -19.04
C ALA A 64 5.78 -2.04 -18.87
N GLU A 65 6.93 -2.00 -18.20
CA GLU A 65 7.75 -3.19 -17.96
C GLU A 65 7.22 -4.07 -16.81
N TYR A 66 6.48 -3.51 -15.85
CA TYR A 66 5.97 -4.26 -14.70
C TYR A 66 5.01 -5.39 -15.10
N PRO A 67 3.99 -5.17 -15.95
CA PRO A 67 3.11 -6.24 -16.42
C PRO A 67 3.87 -7.40 -17.08
N GLU A 68 4.89 -7.10 -17.88
CA GLU A 68 5.72 -8.11 -18.54
C GLU A 68 6.53 -8.93 -17.53
N ARG A 69 7.15 -8.26 -16.55
CA ARG A 69 7.92 -8.92 -15.47
C ARG A 69 7.01 -9.80 -14.60
N ILE A 70 5.83 -9.30 -14.24
CA ILE A 70 4.81 -10.06 -13.49
C ILE A 70 4.39 -11.30 -14.27
N ALA A 71 4.09 -11.16 -15.57
CA ALA A 71 3.70 -12.27 -16.43
C ALA A 71 4.82 -13.30 -16.60
N ALA A 72 6.08 -12.86 -16.67
CA ALA A 72 7.23 -13.75 -16.71
C ALA A 72 7.33 -14.59 -15.42
N VAL A 73 7.29 -13.97 -14.25
CA VAL A 73 7.35 -14.69 -12.95
C VAL A 73 6.16 -15.64 -12.79
N GLN A 74 4.96 -15.25 -13.22
CA GLN A 74 3.79 -16.12 -13.22
C GLN A 74 3.96 -17.34 -14.13
N ARG A 75 4.57 -17.16 -15.31
CA ARG A 75 4.90 -18.27 -16.21
C ARG A 75 5.88 -19.23 -15.56
N ASP A 76 6.96 -18.70 -14.97
CA ASP A 76 7.97 -19.51 -14.29
C ASP A 76 7.35 -20.31 -13.13
N LEU A 77 6.45 -19.70 -12.34
CA LEU A 77 5.69 -20.40 -11.31
C LEU A 77 4.83 -21.54 -11.89
N SER A 78 4.13 -21.31 -12.99
CA SER A 78 3.32 -22.35 -13.63
C SER A 78 4.17 -23.51 -14.18
N GLU A 79 5.38 -23.20 -14.66
CA GLU A 79 6.34 -24.20 -15.10
C GLU A 79 6.85 -25.03 -13.91
N LEU A 80 7.23 -24.39 -12.80
CA LEU A 80 7.61 -25.08 -11.56
C LEU A 80 6.49 -25.99 -11.03
N HIS A 81 5.24 -25.52 -11.06
CA HIS A 81 4.09 -26.34 -10.67
C HIS A 81 3.96 -27.59 -11.54
N SER A 82 4.13 -27.43 -12.85
CA SER A 82 4.09 -28.54 -13.81
C SER A 82 5.22 -29.55 -13.55
N GLN A 83 6.44 -29.08 -13.32
CA GLN A 83 7.59 -29.91 -12.98
C GLN A 83 7.38 -30.65 -11.64
N SER A 84 6.85 -29.97 -10.62
CA SER A 84 6.56 -30.62 -9.33
C SER A 84 5.50 -31.71 -9.45
N ALA A 85 4.46 -31.49 -10.27
CA ALA A 85 3.43 -32.48 -10.52
C ALA A 85 3.99 -33.73 -11.21
N GLN A 86 4.87 -33.53 -12.20
CA GLN A 86 5.56 -34.63 -12.86
C GLN A 86 6.43 -35.44 -11.88
N LEU A 87 7.23 -34.76 -11.05
CA LEU A 87 8.09 -35.44 -10.07
C LEU A 87 7.28 -36.19 -9.00
N ARG A 88 6.13 -35.65 -8.56
CA ARG A 88 5.22 -36.36 -7.65
C ARG A 88 4.70 -37.64 -8.29
N GLN A 89 4.30 -37.59 -9.55
CA GLN A 89 3.88 -38.80 -10.29
C GLN A 89 5.03 -39.81 -10.40
N GLU A 90 6.26 -39.36 -10.69
CA GLU A 90 7.42 -40.24 -10.73
C GLU A 90 7.76 -40.86 -9.36
N SER A 91 7.53 -40.13 -8.26
CA SER A 91 7.65 -40.65 -6.90
C SER A 91 6.65 -41.78 -6.65
N GLU A 92 5.37 -41.56 -6.97
CA GLU A 92 4.33 -42.58 -6.80
C GLU A 92 4.62 -43.85 -7.60
N VAL A 93 5.11 -43.70 -8.83
CA VAL A 93 5.56 -44.84 -9.65
C VAL A 93 6.73 -45.56 -8.98
N SER A 94 7.69 -44.81 -8.44
CA SER A 94 8.86 -45.40 -7.77
C SER A 94 8.45 -46.18 -6.51
N ASP A 95 7.60 -45.60 -5.68
CA ASP A 95 7.04 -46.26 -4.50
C ASP A 95 6.25 -47.52 -4.87
N ARG A 96 5.46 -47.44 -5.96
CA ARG A 96 4.72 -48.59 -6.47
C ARG A 96 5.65 -49.72 -6.91
N VAL A 97 6.71 -49.41 -7.64
CA VAL A 97 7.71 -50.40 -8.07
C VAL A 97 8.38 -51.05 -6.86
N VAL A 98 8.76 -50.27 -5.85
CA VAL A 98 9.34 -50.81 -4.60
C VAL A 98 8.36 -51.78 -3.91
N SER A 99 7.08 -51.42 -3.82
CA SER A 99 6.06 -52.28 -3.19
C SER A 99 5.86 -53.61 -3.93
N LEU A 100 5.87 -53.59 -5.26
CA LEU A 100 5.73 -54.79 -6.10
C LEU A 100 6.99 -55.65 -5.98
N ALA A 101 8.17 -55.03 -6.07
CA ALA A 101 9.45 -55.73 -5.93
C ALA A 101 9.60 -56.38 -4.54
N SER A 102 9.11 -55.74 -3.46
CA SER A 102 9.12 -56.35 -2.13
C SER A 102 8.21 -57.59 -2.05
N ALA A 103 7.02 -57.54 -2.65
CA ALA A 103 6.10 -58.67 -2.67
C ALA A 103 6.70 -59.85 -3.47
N ASP A 104 7.29 -59.56 -4.63
CA ASP A 104 7.96 -60.55 -5.47
C ASP A 104 9.17 -61.19 -4.75
N LEU A 105 9.94 -60.40 -4.00
CA LEU A 105 11.05 -60.89 -3.19
C LEU A 105 10.60 -61.84 -2.08
N ASP A 106 9.52 -61.51 -1.39
CA ASP A 106 9.00 -62.37 -0.33
C ASP A 106 8.47 -63.69 -0.91
N GLN A 107 7.78 -63.63 -2.06
CA GLN A 107 7.31 -64.82 -2.77
C GLN A 107 8.47 -65.71 -3.23
N ILE A 108 9.50 -65.15 -3.86
CA ILE A 108 10.62 -65.96 -4.37
C ILE A 108 11.47 -66.53 -3.23
N ARG A 109 11.68 -65.78 -2.12
CA ARG A 109 12.36 -66.30 -0.93
C ARG A 109 11.60 -67.46 -0.30
N GLY A 110 10.27 -67.36 -0.22
CA GLY A 110 9.43 -68.45 0.27
C GLY A 110 9.43 -69.69 -0.63
N LEU A 111 9.57 -69.50 -1.95
CA LEU A 111 9.75 -70.61 -2.90
C LEU A 111 11.12 -71.27 -2.79
N ILE A 112 12.19 -70.48 -2.66
CA ILE A 112 13.56 -70.97 -2.46
C ILE A 112 13.63 -71.83 -1.19
N GLY A 113 13.11 -71.35 -0.06
CA GLY A 113 13.12 -72.14 1.19
C GLY A 113 12.35 -73.47 1.09
N ARG A 114 11.22 -73.48 0.35
CA ARG A 114 10.49 -74.73 0.05
C ARG A 114 11.27 -75.66 -0.87
N ALA A 115 12.02 -75.13 -1.83
CA ALA A 115 12.86 -75.94 -2.70
C ALA A 115 14.06 -76.54 -1.96
N GLU A 116 14.71 -75.78 -1.07
CA GLU A 116 15.81 -76.26 -0.24
C GLU A 116 15.39 -77.39 0.72
N THR A 117 14.23 -77.23 1.37
CA THR A 117 13.67 -78.26 2.24
C THR A 117 13.32 -79.53 1.45
N ALA A 118 12.71 -79.41 0.28
CA ALA A 118 12.42 -80.55 -0.60
C ALA A 118 13.70 -81.23 -1.11
N ARG A 119 14.74 -80.46 -1.45
CA ARG A 119 16.05 -80.96 -1.89
C ARG A 119 16.73 -81.77 -0.78
N THR A 120 16.70 -81.26 0.45
CA THR A 120 17.29 -81.92 1.62
C THR A 120 16.55 -83.22 1.97
N ALA A 121 15.21 -83.21 1.90
CA ALA A 121 14.38 -84.39 2.14
C ALA A 121 14.58 -85.48 1.07
N SER A 122 14.80 -85.10 -0.19
CA SER A 122 15.07 -86.07 -1.27
C SER A 122 16.46 -86.71 -1.11
N ALA A 123 17.46 -85.91 -0.72
CA ALA A 123 18.81 -86.39 -0.46
C ALA A 123 18.90 -87.39 0.70
N SER A 124 18.06 -87.26 1.73
CA SER A 124 18.05 -88.21 2.87
C SER A 124 17.39 -89.55 2.54
N VAL A 125 16.51 -89.60 1.54
CA VAL A 125 15.84 -90.83 1.05
C VAL A 125 16.69 -91.56 -0.01
N GLY A 126 17.79 -90.95 -0.47
CA GLY A 126 18.66 -91.51 -1.51
C GLY A 126 18.10 -91.38 -2.93
N ASP A 127 17.05 -90.57 -3.11
CA ASP A 127 16.40 -90.34 -4.40
C ASP A 127 16.92 -89.03 -5.04
N ALA A 128 17.41 -89.12 -6.27
CA ALA A 128 18.00 -87.99 -7.00
C ALA A 128 16.90 -87.14 -7.66
N ALA A 129 16.01 -86.56 -6.86
CA ALA A 129 14.93 -85.72 -7.37
C ALA A 129 15.46 -84.33 -7.81
N ILE A 130 15.13 -83.92 -9.04
CA ILE A 130 15.41 -82.58 -9.55
C ILE A 130 14.31 -81.64 -9.02
N VAL A 131 14.67 -80.79 -8.05
CA VAL A 131 13.75 -79.78 -7.50
C VAL A 131 13.76 -78.53 -8.38
N ARG A 132 12.58 -78.10 -8.83
CA ARG A 132 12.40 -76.86 -9.62
C ARG A 132 11.50 -75.88 -8.88
N VAL A 133 11.81 -74.59 -8.99
CA VAL A 133 11.01 -73.49 -8.47
C VAL A 133 10.15 -72.94 -9.61
N VAL A 134 8.86 -72.73 -9.38
CA VAL A 134 7.98 -72.05 -10.36
C VAL A 134 7.64 -70.68 -9.81
N PHE A 135 8.08 -69.63 -10.49
CA PHE A 135 7.79 -68.24 -10.15
C PHE A 135 7.19 -67.54 -11.37
N ASN A 136 6.02 -66.93 -11.22
CA ASN A 136 5.26 -66.30 -12.30
C ASN A 136 5.11 -67.18 -13.55
N GLU A 137 4.70 -68.44 -13.34
CA GLU A 137 4.50 -69.47 -14.38
C GLU A 137 5.80 -69.92 -15.11
N GLU A 138 6.95 -69.38 -14.73
CA GLU A 138 8.25 -69.78 -15.28
C GLU A 138 8.93 -70.79 -14.36
N PRO A 139 9.15 -72.05 -14.81
CA PRO A 139 9.95 -73.01 -14.07
C PRO A 139 11.43 -72.68 -14.19
N MET A 140 12.10 -72.51 -13.05
CA MET A 140 13.53 -72.22 -12.95
C MET A 140 14.21 -73.14 -11.94
N ASP A 141 15.52 -73.32 -12.10
CA ASP A 141 16.35 -73.99 -11.10
C ASP A 141 16.53 -73.10 -9.85
N ILE A 142 16.96 -73.68 -8.74
CA ILE A 142 17.23 -72.99 -7.48
C ILE A 142 18.25 -71.86 -7.69
N ASP A 143 19.33 -72.10 -8.43
CA ASP A 143 20.34 -71.08 -8.75
C ASP A 143 19.76 -69.94 -9.62
N GLY A 144 18.84 -70.28 -10.53
CA GLY A 144 18.07 -69.32 -11.31
C GLY A 144 17.17 -68.46 -10.43
N ALA A 145 16.52 -69.06 -9.42
CA ALA A 145 15.70 -68.35 -8.45
C ALA A 145 16.51 -67.37 -7.59
N TYR A 146 17.71 -67.74 -7.14
CA TYR A 146 18.61 -66.78 -6.46
C TYR A 146 19.04 -65.63 -7.34
N THR A 147 19.36 -65.90 -8.61
CA THR A 147 19.72 -64.86 -9.58
C THR A 147 18.55 -63.91 -9.80
N LYS A 148 17.34 -64.44 -9.96
CA LYS A 148 16.11 -63.64 -10.08
C LYS A 148 15.86 -62.80 -8.84
N ALA A 149 16.01 -63.37 -7.64
CA ALA A 149 15.86 -62.65 -6.37
C ALA A 149 16.84 -61.48 -6.26
N ARG A 150 18.12 -61.70 -6.61
CA ARG A 150 19.13 -60.62 -6.64
C ARG A 150 18.75 -59.51 -7.62
N ASN A 151 18.25 -59.86 -8.81
CA ASN A 151 17.82 -58.88 -9.81
C ASN A 151 16.64 -58.04 -9.31
N ILE A 152 15.65 -58.66 -8.67
CA ILE A 152 14.50 -57.94 -8.09
C ILE A 152 14.98 -57.02 -6.95
N GLN A 153 15.90 -57.49 -6.11
CA GLN A 153 16.50 -56.67 -5.05
C GLN A 153 17.24 -55.45 -5.63
N GLN A 154 18.03 -55.63 -6.69
CA GLN A 154 18.70 -54.52 -7.35
C GLN A 154 17.72 -53.48 -7.90
N VAL A 155 16.59 -53.92 -8.48
CA VAL A 155 15.53 -53.02 -8.94
C VAL A 155 14.89 -52.28 -7.77
N GLN A 156 14.58 -52.98 -6.69
CA GLN A 156 14.04 -52.39 -5.46
C GLN A 156 14.95 -51.28 -4.93
N ASP A 157 16.24 -51.57 -4.78
CA ASP A 157 17.23 -50.62 -4.25
C ASP A 157 17.38 -49.39 -5.16
N ALA A 158 17.39 -49.60 -6.48
CA ALA A 158 17.49 -48.51 -7.44
C ALA A 158 16.28 -47.55 -7.39
N TYR A 159 15.06 -48.08 -7.30
CA TYR A 159 13.86 -47.26 -7.22
C TYR A 159 13.66 -46.63 -5.83
N ALA A 160 14.09 -47.31 -4.76
CA ALA A 160 14.11 -46.72 -3.43
C ALA A 160 15.06 -45.52 -3.36
N GLN A 161 16.26 -45.63 -3.96
CA GLN A 161 17.19 -44.51 -4.05
C GLN A 161 16.64 -43.37 -4.91
N ARG A 162 16.01 -43.69 -6.05
CA ARG A 162 15.36 -42.69 -6.91
C ARG A 162 14.27 -41.92 -6.19
N ALA A 163 13.45 -42.59 -5.38
CA ALA A 163 12.41 -41.92 -4.59
C ALA A 163 12.99 -40.90 -3.60
N VAL A 164 14.11 -41.23 -2.94
CA VAL A 164 14.83 -40.30 -2.05
C VAL A 164 15.37 -39.09 -2.80
N ASP A 165 15.93 -39.30 -4.00
CA ASP A 165 16.44 -38.19 -4.83
C ASP A 165 15.30 -37.30 -5.33
N ILE A 166 14.18 -37.87 -5.78
CA ILE A 166 12.97 -37.12 -6.16
C ILE A 166 12.45 -36.28 -4.98
N GLN A 167 12.43 -36.84 -3.76
CA GLN A 167 11.99 -36.12 -2.56
C GLN A 167 12.88 -34.89 -2.29
N ARG A 168 14.19 -35.00 -2.52
CA ARG A 168 15.14 -33.89 -2.40
C ARG A 168 14.86 -32.81 -3.44
N ASP A 169 14.66 -33.22 -4.69
CA ASP A 169 14.37 -32.31 -5.81
C ASP A 169 13.04 -31.58 -5.61
N LEU A 170 12.00 -32.26 -5.13
CA LEU A 170 10.74 -31.64 -4.72
C LEU A 170 10.94 -30.59 -3.64
N GLY A 171 11.81 -30.85 -2.66
CA GLY A 171 12.17 -29.86 -1.63
C GLY A 171 12.85 -28.62 -2.21
N TYR A 172 13.72 -28.78 -3.22
CA TYR A 172 14.35 -27.64 -3.90
C TYR A 172 13.35 -26.84 -4.74
N LEU A 173 12.40 -27.50 -5.41
CA LEU A 173 11.35 -26.82 -6.18
C LEU A 173 10.40 -26.04 -5.26
N ASP A 174 10.03 -26.59 -4.10
CA ASP A 174 9.20 -25.90 -3.11
C ASP A 174 9.87 -24.61 -2.61
N GLN A 175 11.17 -24.66 -2.31
CA GLN A 175 11.94 -23.47 -1.94
C GLN A 175 12.04 -22.43 -3.06
N GLN A 176 12.05 -22.85 -4.33
CA GLN A 176 12.06 -21.94 -5.48
C GLN A 176 10.68 -21.31 -5.69
N GLU A 177 9.61 -22.09 -5.56
CA GLU A 177 8.23 -21.63 -5.62
C GLU A 177 7.96 -20.55 -4.56
N GLN A 178 8.38 -20.79 -3.32
CA GLN A 178 8.24 -19.80 -2.24
C GLN A 178 8.93 -18.48 -2.58
N ARG A 179 10.14 -18.54 -3.14
CA ARG A 179 10.91 -17.35 -3.54
C ARG A 179 10.24 -16.59 -4.69
N LEU A 180 9.79 -17.30 -5.74
CA LEU A 180 9.09 -16.67 -6.86
C LEU A 180 7.74 -16.09 -6.44
N THR A 181 7.03 -16.75 -5.52
CA THR A 181 5.78 -16.24 -4.95
C THR A 181 6.01 -14.95 -4.17
N GLN A 182 7.06 -14.90 -3.36
CA GLN A 182 7.46 -13.67 -2.65
C GLN A 182 7.83 -12.55 -3.63
N LEU A 183 8.64 -12.85 -4.65
CA LEU A 183 9.02 -11.90 -5.70
C LEU A 183 7.80 -11.38 -6.46
N LEU A 184 6.86 -12.25 -6.81
CA LEU A 184 5.62 -11.87 -7.47
C LEU A 184 4.81 -10.91 -6.60
N GLY A 185 4.66 -11.22 -5.31
CA GLY A 185 3.99 -10.34 -4.36
C GLY A 185 4.64 -8.97 -4.25
N GLN A 186 5.98 -8.92 -4.21
CA GLN A 186 6.74 -7.66 -4.20
C GLN A 186 6.50 -6.86 -5.49
N LEU A 187 6.63 -7.47 -6.66
CA LEU A 187 6.42 -6.80 -7.95
C LEU A 187 4.98 -6.27 -8.11
N GLN A 188 3.98 -7.01 -7.62
CA GLN A 188 2.58 -6.58 -7.65
C GLN A 188 2.33 -5.40 -6.72
N GLN A 189 2.91 -5.42 -5.53
CA GLN A 189 2.83 -4.31 -4.58
C GLN A 189 3.51 -3.07 -5.15
N GLU A 190 4.74 -3.20 -5.66
CA GLU A 190 5.48 -2.11 -6.29
C GLU A 190 4.74 -1.52 -7.50
N HIS A 191 4.16 -2.36 -8.35
CA HIS A 191 3.36 -1.90 -9.48
C HIS A 191 2.14 -1.09 -9.01
N THR A 192 1.48 -1.52 -7.94
CA THR A 192 0.34 -0.80 -7.35
C THR A 192 0.77 0.55 -6.77
N ASP A 193 1.87 0.57 -6.02
CA ASP A 193 2.43 1.79 -5.44
C ASP A 193 2.91 2.76 -6.52
N PHE A 194 3.55 2.24 -7.57
CA PHE A 194 3.98 3.01 -8.74
C PHE A 194 2.79 3.63 -9.47
N GLN A 195 1.71 2.87 -9.67
CA GLN A 195 0.47 3.40 -10.24
C GLN A 195 -0.12 4.50 -9.37
N ALA A 196 -0.18 4.33 -8.05
CA ALA A 196 -0.69 5.36 -7.14
C ALA A 196 0.15 6.66 -7.22
N GLN A 197 1.47 6.53 -7.26
CA GLN A 197 2.39 7.67 -7.43
C GLN A 197 2.20 8.36 -8.78
N LEU A 198 2.05 7.60 -9.87
CA LEU A 198 1.73 8.16 -11.19
C LEU A 198 0.44 8.97 -11.18
N TRP A 199 -0.61 8.47 -10.52
CA TRP A 199 -1.88 9.18 -10.39
C TRP A 199 -1.75 10.46 -9.56
N GLN A 200 -0.96 10.45 -8.49
CA GLN A 200 -0.68 11.64 -7.68
C GLN A 200 0.09 12.68 -8.49
N MET A 201 1.13 12.27 -9.20
CA MET A 201 1.91 13.15 -10.07
C MET A 201 1.05 13.76 -11.17
N ASP A 202 0.16 12.99 -11.80
CA ASP A 202 -0.74 13.50 -12.84
C ASP A 202 -1.59 14.68 -12.34
N ARG A 203 -2.15 14.55 -11.12
CA ARG A 203 -2.90 15.63 -10.46
C ARG A 203 -2.02 16.84 -10.14
N GLN A 204 -0.77 16.63 -9.75
CA GLN A 204 0.17 17.72 -9.49
C GLN A 204 0.50 18.48 -10.77
N VAL A 205 0.76 17.77 -11.88
CA VAL A 205 1.01 18.38 -13.20
C VAL A 205 -0.19 19.20 -13.66
N ASP A 206 -1.41 18.69 -13.50
CA ASP A 206 -2.62 19.44 -13.83
C ASP A 206 -2.75 20.72 -12.98
N THR A 207 -2.38 20.66 -11.71
CA THR A 207 -2.39 21.81 -10.81
C THR A 207 -1.35 22.85 -11.24
N ILE A 208 -0.14 22.42 -11.62
CA ILE A 208 0.92 23.29 -12.15
C ILE A 208 0.47 23.94 -13.46
N ALA A 209 -0.06 23.17 -14.40
CA ALA A 209 -0.56 23.70 -15.67
C ALA A 209 -1.70 24.72 -15.48
N ARG A 210 -2.54 24.53 -14.46
CA ARG A 210 -3.58 25.49 -14.08
C ARG A 210 -2.99 26.77 -13.48
N ASN A 211 -2.01 26.63 -12.59
CA ASN A 211 -1.31 27.76 -11.98
C ASN A 211 -0.58 28.58 -13.04
N GLU A 212 0.05 27.95 -14.02
CA GLU A 212 0.73 28.63 -15.13
C GLU A 212 -0.24 29.47 -15.97
N ARG A 213 -1.43 28.95 -16.27
CA ARG A 213 -2.49 29.73 -16.95
C ARG A 213 -2.93 30.93 -16.12
N LEU A 214 -3.05 30.77 -14.80
CA LEU A 214 -3.38 31.87 -13.89
C LEU A 214 -2.28 32.94 -13.88
N ILE A 215 -1.01 32.53 -13.79
CA ILE A 215 0.14 33.42 -13.85
C ILE A 215 0.12 34.20 -15.16
N SER A 216 0.02 33.54 -16.32
CA SER A 216 -0.05 34.23 -17.62
C SER A 216 -1.26 35.18 -17.71
N MET A 217 -2.42 34.84 -17.13
CA MET A 217 -3.57 35.75 -17.06
C MET A 217 -3.29 36.96 -16.15
N MET A 218 -2.62 36.77 -15.00
CA MET A 218 -2.22 37.86 -14.10
C MET A 218 -1.16 38.75 -14.73
N GLU A 219 -0.16 38.20 -15.42
CA GLU A 219 0.84 38.97 -16.16
C GLU A 219 0.21 39.78 -17.29
N LYS A 220 -0.71 39.19 -18.07
CA LYS A 220 -1.47 39.94 -19.09
C LYS A 220 -2.27 41.06 -18.45
N ARG A 221 -2.95 40.81 -17.34
CA ARG A 221 -3.68 41.85 -16.59
C ARG A 221 -2.75 42.95 -16.09
N GLN A 222 -1.60 42.61 -15.52
CA GLN A 222 -0.61 43.58 -15.05
C GLN A 222 -0.09 44.43 -16.20
N ARG A 223 0.27 43.82 -17.34
CA ARG A 223 0.67 44.58 -18.55
C ARG A 223 -0.43 45.52 -19.03
N THR A 224 -1.69 45.06 -19.08
CA THR A 224 -2.80 45.96 -19.47
C THR A 224 -3.04 47.07 -18.45
N LEU A 225 -2.82 46.82 -17.15
CA LEU A 225 -2.88 47.84 -16.11
C LEU A 225 -1.72 48.83 -16.23
N ASP A 226 -0.52 48.38 -16.52
CA ASP A 226 0.66 49.23 -16.72
C ASP A 226 0.54 50.09 -18.00
N GLU A 227 0.02 49.51 -19.08
CA GLU A 227 -0.29 50.22 -20.32
C GLU A 227 -1.38 51.27 -20.09
N ASN A 228 -2.52 50.89 -19.49
CA ASN A 228 -3.58 51.85 -19.15
C ASN A 228 -3.12 52.90 -18.13
N SER A 229 -2.26 52.54 -17.18
CA SER A 229 -1.63 53.45 -16.22
C SER A 229 -0.77 54.49 -16.93
N ARG A 230 0.04 54.11 -17.94
CA ARG A 230 0.80 55.08 -18.76
C ARG A 230 -0.09 56.05 -19.53
N TYR A 231 -1.29 55.64 -19.94
CA TYR A 231 -2.26 56.52 -20.59
C TYR A 231 -3.16 57.30 -19.61
N HIS A 232 -3.28 56.85 -18.35
CA HIS A 232 -4.00 57.54 -17.28
C HIS A 232 -3.13 58.33 -16.28
N ALA A 233 -1.80 58.24 -16.35
CA ALA A 233 -0.86 59.00 -15.50
C ALA A 233 -0.78 60.50 -15.87
N ASN A 234 -1.57 60.96 -16.84
CA ASN A 234 -1.88 62.38 -17.06
C ASN A 234 -3.38 62.68 -16.91
N SER A 235 -4.14 61.79 -16.24
CA SER A 235 -5.59 61.96 -16.09
C SER A 235 -5.91 62.93 -14.95
N MET A 236 -6.92 63.76 -15.19
CA MET A 236 -7.48 64.83 -14.35
C MET A 236 -7.60 64.52 -12.84
N GLY A 237 -7.64 63.25 -12.46
CA GLY A 237 -7.67 62.79 -11.06
C GLY A 237 -6.39 63.12 -10.28
N ASP A 238 -5.21 63.01 -10.89
CA ASP A 238 -3.95 63.41 -10.24
C ASP A 238 -3.85 64.92 -10.06
N LEU A 239 -4.39 65.69 -11.02
CA LEU A 239 -4.53 67.13 -10.86
C LEU A 239 -5.54 67.48 -9.75
N SER A 240 -6.68 66.78 -9.68
CA SER A 240 -7.68 66.93 -8.61
C SER A 240 -7.12 66.57 -7.23
N SER A 241 -6.31 65.51 -7.14
CA SER A 241 -5.61 65.11 -5.92
C SER A 241 -4.62 66.19 -5.48
N ARG A 242 -3.81 66.72 -6.41
CA ARG A 242 -2.93 67.87 -6.13
C ARG A 242 -3.70 69.12 -5.73
N PHE A 243 -4.87 69.40 -6.33
CA PHE A 243 -5.73 70.51 -5.92
C PHE A 243 -6.36 70.29 -4.55
N ALA A 244 -6.79 69.08 -4.22
CA ALA A 244 -7.30 68.72 -2.90
C ALA A 244 -6.21 68.84 -1.82
N ASP A 245 -4.98 68.46 -2.14
CA ASP A 245 -3.83 68.56 -1.26
C ASP A 245 -3.38 70.03 -1.04
N ILE A 246 -3.41 70.85 -2.10
CA ILE A 246 -3.22 72.30 -2.01
C ILE A 246 -4.33 72.93 -1.16
N ARG A 247 -5.59 72.54 -1.37
CA ARG A 247 -6.74 73.03 -0.59
C ARG A 247 -6.64 72.61 0.87
N SER A 248 -6.26 71.37 1.16
CA SER A 248 -6.03 70.89 2.54
C SER A 248 -4.91 71.67 3.22
N LYS A 249 -3.80 71.96 2.52
CA LYS A 249 -2.71 72.80 3.04
C LYS A 249 -3.15 74.25 3.28
N GLN A 250 -4.04 74.79 2.45
CA GLN A 250 -4.63 76.11 2.64
C GLN A 250 -5.61 76.13 3.81
N GLU A 251 -6.48 75.12 3.93
CA GLU A 251 -7.42 74.93 5.04
C GLU A 251 -6.66 74.78 6.37
N ALA A 252 -5.60 73.97 6.41
CA ALA A 252 -4.76 73.82 7.59
C ALA A 252 -4.04 75.12 7.99
N ARG A 253 -3.62 75.95 7.01
CA ARG A 253 -3.07 77.30 7.29
C ARG A 253 -4.15 78.25 7.82
N LEU A 254 -5.36 78.19 7.28
CA LEU A 254 -6.49 78.99 7.76
C LEU A 254 -6.97 78.54 9.14
N GLU A 255 -6.96 77.24 9.41
CA GLU A 255 -7.25 76.65 10.72
C GLU A 255 -6.18 77.08 11.73
N THR A 256 -4.89 77.00 11.40
CA THR A 256 -3.81 77.47 12.27
C THR A 256 -3.94 78.98 12.59
N LEU A 257 -4.34 79.80 11.60
CA LEU A 257 -4.62 81.22 11.81
C LEU A 257 -5.88 81.45 12.67
N SER A 258 -6.92 80.63 12.50
CA SER A 258 -8.18 80.69 13.29
C SER A 258 -7.99 80.22 14.73
N THR A 259 -7.27 79.11 14.96
CA THR A 259 -7.01 78.52 16.28
C THR A 259 -6.14 79.43 17.15
N SER A 260 -5.28 80.27 16.55
CA SER A 260 -4.49 81.26 17.30
C SER A 260 -5.35 82.31 18.04
N THR A 261 -6.62 82.47 17.66
CA THR A 261 -7.52 83.49 18.24
C THR A 261 -8.41 82.94 19.38
N ASN A 262 -8.50 81.61 19.60
CA ASN A 262 -9.49 81.00 20.52
C ASN A 262 -8.93 80.18 21.71
N ILE A 263 -7.60 80.14 21.93
CA ILE A 263 -6.99 79.32 22.99
C ILE A 263 -7.13 79.91 24.41
N ASN A 264 -7.51 81.18 24.59
CA ASN A 264 -7.49 81.83 25.93
C ASN A 264 -8.75 81.70 26.80
N THR A 265 -9.86 81.10 26.35
CA THR A 265 -11.16 81.25 27.06
C THR A 265 -11.68 79.98 27.76
N TYR A 266 -11.15 78.80 27.45
CA TYR A 266 -11.62 77.54 28.06
C TYR A 266 -10.76 77.02 29.22
N GLU A 267 -9.47 77.36 29.24
CA GLU A 267 -8.52 76.89 30.27
C GLU A 267 -8.81 77.49 31.66
N GLN A 268 -9.30 78.73 31.71
CA GLN A 268 -9.73 79.39 32.96
C GLN A 268 -11.05 78.80 33.51
N ARG A 269 -11.94 78.27 32.66
CA ARG A 269 -13.23 77.70 33.08
C ARG A 269 -13.08 76.29 33.67
N ALA A 270 -12.08 75.53 33.23
CA ALA A 270 -11.81 74.18 33.72
C ALA A 270 -11.15 74.15 35.11
N LYS A 271 -10.30 75.13 35.45
CA LYS A 271 -9.64 75.18 36.78
C LYS A 271 -10.62 75.39 37.94
N VAL A 272 -11.68 76.19 37.73
CA VAL A 272 -12.72 76.44 38.75
C VAL A 272 -13.59 75.19 39.01
N GLN A 273 -13.76 74.32 38.01
CA GLN A 273 -14.62 73.13 38.11
C GLN A 273 -13.91 71.93 38.77
N ILE A 274 -12.57 71.86 38.68
CA ILE A 274 -11.76 70.79 39.29
C ILE A 274 -11.57 71.00 40.80
N ASP A 275 -11.49 72.25 41.27
CA ASP A 275 -11.40 72.54 42.72
C ASP A 275 -12.72 72.29 43.46
N ALA A 276 -13.87 72.46 42.80
CA ALA A 276 -15.20 72.16 43.36
C ALA A 276 -15.47 70.64 43.55
N THR A 277 -14.73 69.77 42.85
CA THR A 277 -14.98 68.32 42.84
C THR A 277 -14.13 67.55 43.87
N ARG A 278 -13.11 68.20 44.49
CA ARG A 278 -12.22 67.54 45.47
C ARG A 278 -12.75 67.50 46.91
N THR A 279 -13.86 68.17 47.22
CA THR A 279 -14.32 68.39 48.61
C THR A 279 -15.48 67.48 49.06
N TRP A 280 -15.93 66.53 48.23
CA TRP A 280 -17.02 65.57 48.57
C TRP A 280 -16.51 64.11 48.66
N ASN A 281 -15.69 63.89 49.68
CA ASN A 281 -15.53 62.72 50.55
C ASN A 281 -16.41 61.45 50.34
N ASN A 282 -15.71 60.32 50.30
CA ASN A 282 -15.80 59.10 51.14
C ASN A 282 -17.12 58.32 51.31
N GLY A 283 -17.07 57.03 50.92
CA GLY A 283 -18.01 55.99 51.39
C GLY A 283 -17.83 54.63 50.70
N VAL A 284 -17.91 53.53 51.45
CA VAL A 284 -17.34 52.19 51.17
C VAL A 284 -18.40 51.14 50.75
N GLN A 285 -18.00 50.25 49.81
CA GLN A 285 -18.39 48.83 49.52
C GLN A 285 -19.81 48.32 49.19
N ARG A 286 -19.81 47.53 48.08
CA ARG A 286 -20.45 46.22 47.75
C ARG A 286 -21.98 46.09 47.61
N VAL A 287 -22.44 45.50 46.49
CA VAL A 287 -22.94 44.10 46.29
C VAL A 287 -23.59 43.99 44.88
N ILE A 288 -23.62 42.78 44.30
CA ILE A 288 -23.98 42.41 42.91
C ILE A 288 -25.39 41.76 42.80
N ALA A 289 -26.05 42.00 41.65
CA ALA A 289 -27.05 41.19 40.88
C ALA A 289 -28.55 41.18 41.29
N PRO A 290 -29.52 40.80 40.40
CA PRO A 290 -29.55 40.71 38.90
C PRO A 290 -30.81 41.29 38.20
N LYS A 291 -30.75 41.34 36.85
CA LYS A 291 -31.73 41.44 35.71
C LYS A 291 -33.18 42.02 35.85
N PRO A 292 -33.70 42.77 34.83
CA PRO A 292 -34.91 43.60 34.96
C PRO A 292 -36.22 43.08 34.30
N ASN A 293 -37.33 43.55 34.91
CA ASN A 293 -38.67 43.97 34.43
C ASN A 293 -39.55 43.14 33.48
N VAL A 294 -40.73 42.75 33.99
CA VAL A 294 -42.05 43.07 33.41
C VAL A 294 -43.01 43.44 34.56
N ILE A 295 -43.85 44.45 34.30
CA ILE A 295 -44.72 45.21 35.23
C ILE A 295 -46.16 44.72 35.09
N GLU A 296 -46.93 44.68 36.18
CA GLU A 296 -48.35 45.07 36.20
C GLU A 296 -48.80 45.37 37.66
N ILE A 297 -49.68 46.37 37.82
CA ILE A 297 -50.00 47.06 39.08
C ILE A 297 -51.52 47.08 39.30
N THR A 298 -51.90 46.61 40.52
CA THR A 298 -53.03 46.97 41.41
C THR A 298 -54.47 46.60 41.04
N PRO A 299 -55.48 46.81 41.92
CA PRO A 299 -55.48 46.97 43.40
C PRO A 299 -56.49 46.03 44.10
N ASN A 300 -56.40 45.91 45.43
CA ASN A 300 -57.38 45.37 46.40
C ASN A 300 -57.16 43.93 46.91
N ASP A 301 -56.81 43.89 48.20
CA ASP A 301 -57.38 43.03 49.25
C ASP A 301 -56.89 41.56 49.27
N VAL A 302 -56.03 41.08 50.19
CA VAL A 302 -56.12 41.11 51.67
C VAL A 302 -57.56 40.81 52.09
N GLU A 303 -58.00 39.61 52.47
CA GLU A 303 -57.52 38.65 53.44
C GLU A 303 -58.46 37.41 53.38
N PRO A 304 -58.18 36.32 54.10
CA PRO A 304 -58.94 35.07 54.05
C PRO A 304 -60.06 35.06 55.10
N GLU A 305 -61.28 34.61 54.78
CA GLU A 305 -62.14 34.05 55.82
C GLU A 305 -63.29 33.14 55.33
N GLN A 306 -63.27 31.92 55.86
CA GLN A 306 -64.37 31.04 56.28
C GLN A 306 -65.46 30.54 55.32
N ALA A 307 -65.80 29.27 55.60
CA ALA A 307 -66.76 28.43 54.94
C ALA A 307 -68.22 28.73 55.32
N LYS A 308 -69.11 28.55 54.33
CA LYS A 308 -70.48 27.92 54.32
C LYS A 308 -71.41 28.17 55.54
N PRO A 309 -72.76 28.33 55.35
CA PRO A 309 -73.55 27.40 54.52
C PRO A 309 -74.84 27.91 53.82
N ALA A 310 -75.25 27.10 52.83
CA ALA A 310 -76.60 26.68 52.40
C ALA A 310 -77.82 27.61 52.48
N SER A 311 -78.48 27.83 51.34
CA SER A 311 -79.74 27.13 50.97
C SER A 311 -80.36 27.69 49.67
N LYS A 312 -80.99 26.81 48.88
CA LYS A 312 -81.87 27.13 47.72
C LYS A 312 -83.16 27.81 48.20
N PRO A 313 -83.87 28.63 47.40
CA PRO A 313 -84.95 28.13 46.50
C PRO A 313 -85.13 28.94 45.18
N ILE A 314 -85.50 28.32 44.04
CA ILE A 314 -86.83 28.22 43.36
C ILE A 314 -87.27 29.44 42.51
N ALA A 315 -87.81 29.10 41.32
CA ALA A 315 -88.68 29.83 40.35
C ALA A 315 -87.97 30.77 39.35
N MET A 316 -87.94 30.49 38.02
CA MET A 316 -88.98 30.23 37.01
C MET A 316 -89.58 31.51 36.42
N VAL A 317 -89.91 31.45 35.12
CA VAL A 317 -90.64 32.40 34.27
C VAL A 317 -89.70 33.37 33.53
N ARG A 318 -89.62 33.40 32.19
CA ARG A 318 -90.64 33.21 31.16
C ARG A 318 -90.03 32.68 29.86
#